data_AF-F0R9T4-F1
#
_entry.id   AF-F0R9T4-F1
#
_cell.length_a   1.000
_cell.length_b   1.000
_cell.length_c   1.000
_cell.angle_alpha   90.00
_cell.angle_beta   90.00
_cell.angle_gamma   90.00
#
_symmetry.space_group_name_H-M   'P 1'
#
loop_
_entity.id
_entity.type
_entity.pdbx_description
1 polymer ?
#
loop_
_entity_poly.entity_id
_entity_poly.type
_entity_poly.pdbx_seq_one_letter_code
_entity_poly.pdbx_strand_id
1 'polypeptide(L)'
;MQNKNAVILGAGSYGEVFLNYLKEQGFNIVGFYDDNKDNKGKLVHNTPILGTFKDLLTNEVKNKIDCIFCPIGDNKIRTKYLKKLYDFGYEIPNFIHESVIYDKDCIQGKGIYLLPGVIIMPHAKIKDYVIVSMGSKIAHHTLLEKGVFISTGVNVGANITINEKAFLGISSTIMTGVSDIGKNTIVGCGAVVIKNVPPHHIVAGLPAKTLRVMETKEQSANKIIEEKPFKISVCNFNNLKKVKSYKKLLKTHFQNNIYYSYEYLIYFETKSDKLRYFVFEENEKPIVIMPFYIRSIKNSSYFDVITPYGYGGPLYNCDIDVNKLTKFWDLVDKWYLDNSVVSEFVRFSLTKNHINYSGTLIKSLLNVKGKVKSNEEDHWTSFSKKVRNNYRRALKSNIKFNIYRGEEITDNIISDFHNIYIETMKRNNAKEIYYFPKQFFESIIHSNPNSFSIALDYINNTAVSAELIIINNKTLYAFLGGTRAEYFSDRPNDFLRVEILKWAVKNKKNYYVLGGGQLDGDSLYKSKKMFFPKDEDTQFYTGRKIINKNVYRDLCLRNNVDFTDQNFNDDNCNDFFPAYRK
;
A
#
# COMPACT_ATOMS: atom_id res chain seq x y z
N MET A 1 -7.99 -48.11 -19.88
CA MET A 1 -8.01 -46.65 -20.10
C MET A 1 -8.23 -46.25 -21.58
N GLN A 2 -8.27 -47.20 -22.52
CA GLN A 2 -8.12 -46.98 -23.98
C GLN A 2 -9.25 -46.24 -24.73
N ASN A 3 -10.21 -45.59 -24.05
CA ASN A 3 -11.32 -44.88 -24.71
C ASN A 3 -11.66 -43.51 -24.05
N LYS A 4 -10.83 -42.99 -23.13
CA LYS A 4 -11.08 -41.68 -22.51
C LYS A 4 -10.56 -40.55 -23.37
N ASN A 5 -11.38 -39.53 -23.60
CA ASN A 5 -10.97 -38.34 -24.32
C ASN A 5 -10.08 -37.49 -23.42
N ALA A 6 -8.86 -37.24 -23.86
CA ALA A 6 -7.88 -36.47 -23.12
C ALA A 6 -7.48 -35.21 -23.88
N VAL A 7 -7.10 -34.17 -23.15
CA VAL A 7 -6.57 -32.92 -23.73
C VAL A 7 -5.31 -32.48 -23.02
N ILE A 8 -4.54 -31.66 -23.73
CA ILE A 8 -3.30 -31.07 -23.23
C ILE A 8 -3.52 -29.56 -23.02
N LEU A 9 -3.30 -29.09 -21.80
CA LEU A 9 -3.32 -27.67 -21.46
C LEU A 9 -1.91 -27.09 -21.63
N GLY A 10 -1.76 -26.23 -22.65
CA GLY A 10 -0.52 -25.62 -23.12
C GLY A 10 -0.14 -26.15 -24.50
N ALA A 11 -0.22 -25.30 -25.54
CA ALA A 11 0.10 -25.65 -26.93
C ALA A 11 1.50 -25.20 -27.37
N GLY A 12 2.42 -25.01 -26.41
CA GLY A 12 3.82 -24.70 -26.69
C GLY A 12 4.67 -25.96 -26.91
N SER A 13 5.97 -25.76 -27.10
CA SER A 13 6.94 -26.84 -27.41
C SER A 13 6.94 -28.01 -26.42
N TYR A 14 6.63 -27.77 -25.13
CA TYR A 14 6.55 -28.87 -24.17
C TYR A 14 5.23 -29.66 -24.29
N GLY A 15 4.14 -29.00 -24.66
CA GLY A 15 2.88 -29.67 -24.98
C GLY A 15 2.97 -30.52 -26.24
N GLU A 16 3.72 -30.06 -27.25
CA GLU A 16 4.05 -30.81 -28.47
C GLU A 16 4.76 -32.14 -28.15
N VAL A 17 5.75 -32.11 -27.26
CA VAL A 17 6.46 -33.32 -26.83
C VAL A 17 5.52 -34.29 -26.13
N PHE A 18 4.67 -33.79 -25.22
CA PHE A 18 3.70 -34.62 -24.50
C PHE A 18 2.63 -35.21 -25.42
N LEU A 19 2.27 -34.56 -26.52
CA LEU A 19 1.34 -35.14 -27.50
C LEU A 19 1.84 -36.49 -28.02
N ASN A 20 3.12 -36.57 -28.36
CA ASN A 20 3.72 -37.81 -28.86
C ASN A 20 3.75 -38.87 -27.77
N TYR A 21 4.27 -38.54 -26.59
CA TYR A 21 4.36 -39.49 -25.48
C TYR A 21 3.00 -40.03 -25.02
N LEU A 22 1.99 -39.17 -24.97
CA LEU A 22 0.64 -39.58 -24.57
C LEU A 22 -0.02 -40.46 -25.63
N LYS A 23 0.20 -40.17 -26.92
CA LYS A 23 -0.27 -41.04 -28.02
C LYS A 23 0.41 -42.40 -27.99
N GLU A 24 1.71 -42.46 -27.75
CA GLU A 24 2.47 -43.72 -27.59
C GLU A 24 1.94 -44.57 -26.43
N GLN A 25 1.50 -43.94 -25.34
CA GLN A 25 0.84 -44.62 -24.21
C GLN A 25 -0.64 -44.96 -24.44
N GLY A 26 -1.17 -44.67 -25.64
CA GLY A 26 -2.54 -45.02 -26.03
C GLY A 26 -3.62 -44.05 -25.53
N PHE A 27 -3.28 -42.82 -25.15
CA PHE A 27 -4.28 -41.79 -24.85
C PHE A 27 -4.86 -41.20 -26.14
N ASN A 28 -6.19 -41.07 -26.18
CA ASN A 28 -6.88 -40.36 -27.25
C ASN A 28 -6.82 -38.84 -27.01
N ILE A 29 -5.80 -38.17 -27.55
CA ILE A 29 -5.65 -36.71 -27.43
C ILE A 29 -6.53 -36.00 -28.46
N VAL A 30 -7.66 -35.43 -28.00
CA VAL A 30 -8.65 -34.78 -28.87
C VAL A 30 -8.33 -33.31 -29.19
N GLY A 31 -7.41 -32.70 -28.44
CA GLY A 31 -7.03 -31.32 -28.68
C GLY A 31 -6.15 -30.70 -27.60
N PHE A 32 -5.73 -29.47 -27.87
CA PHE A 32 -5.03 -28.58 -26.95
C PHE A 32 -5.93 -27.47 -26.43
N TYR A 33 -5.55 -26.90 -25.28
CA TYR A 33 -6.08 -25.64 -24.78
C TYR A 33 -4.93 -24.67 -24.50
N ASP A 34 -5.07 -23.42 -24.93
CA ASP A 34 -4.04 -22.38 -24.79
C ASP A 34 -4.71 -21.04 -24.46
N ASP A 35 -4.16 -20.30 -23.50
CA ASP A 35 -4.73 -19.02 -23.08
C ASP A 35 -4.51 -17.89 -24.09
N ASN A 36 -3.59 -18.06 -25.05
CA ASN A 36 -3.49 -17.17 -26.18
C ASN A 36 -4.65 -17.43 -27.15
N LYS A 37 -5.65 -16.54 -27.13
CA LYS A 37 -6.86 -16.63 -27.96
C LYS A 37 -6.57 -16.70 -29.46
N ASP A 38 -5.49 -16.08 -29.91
CA ASP A 38 -5.09 -16.06 -31.33
C ASP A 38 -4.67 -17.45 -31.84
N ASN A 39 -4.47 -18.40 -30.93
CA ASN A 39 -4.11 -19.77 -31.27
C ASN A 39 -5.32 -20.67 -31.48
N LYS A 40 -6.54 -20.25 -31.10
CA LYS A 40 -7.74 -21.07 -31.26
C LYS A 40 -7.94 -21.45 -32.74
N GLY A 41 -8.17 -22.73 -33.00
CA GLY A 41 -8.33 -23.28 -34.34
C GLY A 41 -7.03 -23.60 -35.09
N LYS A 42 -5.86 -23.17 -34.59
CA LYS A 42 -4.58 -23.60 -35.16
C LYS A 42 -4.33 -25.08 -34.85
N LEU A 43 -3.52 -25.72 -35.70
CA LEU A 43 -3.11 -27.12 -35.55
C LEU A 43 -1.69 -27.19 -34.99
N VAL A 44 -1.50 -28.11 -34.05
CA VAL A 44 -0.20 -28.53 -33.52
C VAL A 44 -0.04 -30.01 -33.84
N HIS A 45 0.84 -30.38 -34.78
CA HIS A 45 0.97 -31.75 -35.30
C HIS A 45 -0.40 -32.40 -35.61
N ASN A 46 -1.21 -31.72 -36.45
CA ASN A 46 -2.56 -32.14 -36.85
C ASN A 46 -3.58 -32.26 -35.70
N THR A 47 -3.27 -31.73 -34.52
CA THR A 47 -4.15 -31.74 -33.36
C THR A 47 -4.62 -30.31 -33.07
N PRO A 48 -5.93 -30.02 -32.99
CA PRO A 48 -6.44 -28.66 -32.92
C PRO A 48 -6.31 -28.04 -31.54
N ILE A 49 -6.15 -26.72 -31.49
CA ILE A 49 -6.32 -25.91 -30.28
C ILE A 49 -7.80 -25.52 -30.15
N LEU A 50 -8.49 -26.16 -29.20
CA LEU A 50 -9.95 -26.11 -29.06
C LEU A 50 -10.44 -24.86 -28.32
N GLY A 51 -9.61 -24.27 -27.46
CA GLY A 51 -9.98 -23.09 -26.69
C GLY A 51 -8.93 -22.71 -25.64
N THR A 52 -9.39 -22.04 -24.59
CA THR A 52 -8.61 -21.49 -23.48
C THR A 52 -8.86 -22.23 -22.16
N PHE A 53 -8.05 -21.98 -21.13
CA PHE A 53 -8.28 -22.56 -19.80
C PHE A 53 -9.71 -22.32 -19.27
N LYS A 54 -10.33 -21.18 -19.60
CA LYS A 54 -11.69 -20.86 -19.14
C LYS A 54 -12.73 -21.79 -19.76
N ASP A 55 -12.55 -22.20 -21.00
CA ASP A 55 -13.50 -23.04 -21.72
C ASP A 55 -13.57 -24.44 -21.09
N LEU A 56 -12.46 -24.91 -20.51
CA LEU A 56 -12.40 -26.15 -19.72
C LEU A 56 -13.25 -26.07 -18.44
N LEU A 57 -13.57 -24.89 -17.91
CA LEU A 57 -14.39 -24.77 -16.69
C LEU A 57 -15.89 -24.65 -17.01
N THR A 58 -16.36 -25.41 -18.01
CA THR A 58 -17.75 -25.46 -18.43
C THR A 58 -18.26 -26.90 -18.45
N ASN A 59 -19.52 -27.12 -18.07
CA ASN A 59 -20.12 -28.45 -18.06
C ASN A 59 -20.20 -29.06 -19.48
N GLU A 60 -20.38 -28.23 -20.50
CA GLU A 60 -20.43 -28.69 -21.89
C GLU A 60 -19.11 -29.37 -22.31
N VAL A 61 -17.98 -28.75 -21.96
CA VAL A 61 -16.65 -29.29 -22.25
C VAL A 61 -16.31 -30.46 -21.34
N LYS A 62 -16.70 -30.40 -20.05
CA LYS A 62 -16.49 -31.48 -19.09
C LYS A 62 -17.16 -32.79 -19.47
N ASN A 63 -18.29 -32.74 -20.16
CA ASN A 63 -19.02 -33.92 -20.64
C ASN A 63 -18.36 -34.60 -21.84
N LYS A 64 -17.45 -33.90 -22.54
CA LYS A 64 -16.75 -34.40 -23.74
C LYS A 64 -15.31 -34.84 -23.46
N ILE A 65 -14.74 -34.39 -22.34
CA ILE A 65 -13.34 -34.58 -21.96
C ILE A 65 -13.27 -35.17 -20.55
N ASP A 66 -12.59 -36.30 -20.43
CA ASP A 66 -12.40 -37.02 -19.18
C ASP A 66 -11.14 -36.55 -18.45
N CYS A 67 -10.03 -36.53 -19.20
CA CYS A 67 -8.68 -36.40 -18.66
C CYS A 67 -8.00 -35.12 -19.15
N ILE A 68 -7.24 -34.48 -18.28
CA ILE A 68 -6.42 -33.32 -18.64
C ILE A 68 -4.98 -33.52 -18.21
N PHE A 69 -4.07 -33.33 -19.17
CA PHE A 69 -2.65 -33.19 -18.94
C PHE A 69 -2.25 -31.72 -19.02
N CYS A 70 -1.35 -31.26 -18.16
CA CYS A 70 -0.93 -29.85 -18.06
C CYS A 70 0.60 -29.75 -18.00
N PRO A 71 1.32 -30.07 -19.09
CA PRO A 71 2.77 -30.02 -19.17
C PRO A 71 3.27 -28.57 -19.28
N ILE A 72 2.97 -27.75 -18.27
CA ILE A 72 3.43 -26.36 -18.18
C ILE A 72 4.63 -26.30 -17.23
N GLY A 73 5.75 -25.78 -17.73
CA GLY A 73 6.98 -25.66 -16.95
C GLY A 73 6.89 -24.67 -15.77
N ASP A 74 6.03 -23.66 -15.87
CA ASP A 74 5.79 -22.74 -14.75
C ASP A 74 5.01 -23.45 -13.61
N ASN A 75 5.69 -23.65 -12.48
CA ASN A 75 5.12 -24.32 -11.30
C ASN A 75 3.86 -23.63 -10.76
N LYS A 76 3.80 -22.30 -10.78
CA LYS A 76 2.64 -21.55 -10.24
C LYS A 76 1.43 -21.71 -11.15
N ILE A 77 1.62 -21.62 -12.46
CA ILE A 77 0.55 -21.79 -13.45
C ILE A 77 0.06 -23.24 -13.45
N ARG A 78 0.98 -24.22 -13.56
CA ARG A 78 0.65 -25.65 -13.58
C ARG A 78 -0.16 -26.07 -12.36
N THR A 79 0.31 -25.74 -11.15
CA THR A 79 -0.37 -26.12 -9.90
C THR A 79 -1.72 -25.46 -9.74
N LYS A 80 -1.86 -24.19 -10.17
CA LYS A 80 -3.13 -23.47 -10.17
C LYS A 80 -4.15 -24.12 -11.11
N TYR A 81 -3.73 -24.48 -12.33
CA TYR A 81 -4.61 -25.07 -13.33
C TYR A 81 -5.03 -26.48 -12.97
N LEU A 82 -4.09 -27.36 -12.63
CA LEU A 82 -4.41 -28.73 -12.22
C LEU A 82 -5.33 -28.77 -11.00
N LYS A 83 -5.11 -27.90 -10.00
CA LYS A 83 -6.01 -27.82 -8.84
C LYS A 83 -7.43 -27.43 -9.27
N LYS A 84 -7.58 -26.37 -10.05
CA LYS A 84 -8.90 -25.90 -10.49
C LYS A 84 -9.64 -26.93 -11.33
N LEU A 85 -8.95 -27.62 -12.23
CA LEU A 85 -9.55 -28.65 -13.08
C LEU A 85 -9.96 -29.87 -12.26
N TYR A 86 -9.13 -30.27 -11.29
CA TYR A 86 -9.48 -31.35 -10.36
C TYR A 86 -10.69 -30.99 -9.49
N ASP A 87 -10.71 -29.78 -8.92
CA ASP A 87 -11.84 -29.28 -8.13
C ASP A 87 -13.13 -29.20 -8.98
N PHE A 88 -13.01 -28.97 -10.29
CA PHE A 88 -14.12 -28.94 -11.25
C PHE A 88 -14.56 -30.35 -11.71
N GLY A 89 -13.86 -31.41 -11.27
CA GLY A 89 -14.23 -32.81 -11.53
C GLY A 89 -13.52 -33.49 -12.68
N TYR A 90 -12.48 -32.89 -13.28
CA TYR A 90 -11.64 -33.59 -14.27
C TYR A 90 -10.72 -34.62 -13.63
N GLU A 91 -10.43 -35.68 -14.38
CA GLU A 91 -9.30 -36.56 -14.06
C GLU A 91 -8.00 -35.87 -14.48
N ILE A 92 -7.03 -35.86 -13.57
CA ILE A 92 -5.67 -35.37 -13.80
C ILE A 92 -4.68 -36.53 -13.60
N PRO A 93 -4.62 -37.47 -14.56
CA PRO A 93 -3.81 -38.68 -14.43
C PRO A 93 -2.31 -38.35 -14.35
N ASN A 94 -1.56 -39.30 -13.80
CA ASN A 94 -0.11 -39.27 -13.84
C ASN A 94 0.36 -39.73 -15.23
N PHE A 95 1.42 -39.12 -15.74
CA PHE A 95 2.16 -39.61 -16.89
C PHE A 95 3.49 -40.17 -16.39
N ILE A 96 3.75 -41.45 -16.64
CA ILE A 96 4.99 -42.11 -16.24
C ILE A 96 5.50 -42.81 -17.49
N HIS A 97 6.61 -42.32 -18.05
CA HIS A 97 7.23 -42.92 -19.23
C HIS A 97 7.68 -44.37 -18.92
N GLU A 98 7.63 -45.25 -19.91
CA GLU A 98 7.93 -46.69 -19.73
C GLU A 98 9.36 -46.97 -19.25
N SER A 99 10.31 -46.09 -19.57
CA SER A 99 11.71 -46.20 -19.16
C SER A 99 12.00 -45.69 -17.74
N VAL A 100 10.99 -45.26 -16.99
CA VAL A 100 11.17 -44.81 -15.61
C VAL A 100 11.36 -46.01 -14.68
N ILE A 101 12.43 -45.99 -13.90
CA ILE A 101 12.72 -47.01 -12.88
C ILE A 101 12.34 -46.45 -11.52
N TYR A 102 11.33 -47.03 -10.88
CA TYR A 102 10.81 -46.57 -9.59
C TYR A 102 10.04 -47.66 -8.85
N ASP A 103 9.93 -47.50 -7.53
CA ASP A 103 8.96 -48.23 -6.72
C ASP A 103 7.59 -47.55 -6.82
N LYS A 104 6.52 -48.32 -7.07
CA LYS A 104 5.16 -47.79 -7.24
C LYS A 104 4.69 -47.03 -6.00
N ASP A 105 5.14 -47.41 -4.81
CA ASP A 105 4.77 -46.75 -3.55
C ASP A 105 5.33 -45.33 -3.43
N CYS A 106 6.27 -44.94 -4.31
CA CYS A 106 6.79 -43.58 -4.37
C CYS A 106 5.75 -42.55 -4.85
N ILE A 107 4.72 -42.98 -5.58
CA ILE A 107 3.72 -42.09 -6.18
C ILE A 107 2.55 -41.91 -5.20
N GLN A 108 2.45 -40.72 -4.59
CA GLN A 108 1.44 -40.42 -3.56
C GLN A 108 0.46 -39.31 -3.96
N GLY A 109 0.58 -38.77 -5.18
CA GLY A 109 -0.22 -37.65 -5.68
C GLY A 109 -0.77 -37.86 -7.09
N LYS A 110 -1.42 -36.82 -7.61
CA LYS A 110 -2.02 -36.77 -8.96
C LYS A 110 -1.40 -35.69 -9.83
N GLY A 111 -1.54 -35.82 -11.16
CA GLY A 111 -0.93 -34.90 -12.13
C GLY A 111 0.60 -34.88 -12.07
N ILE A 112 1.22 -36.03 -11.76
CA ILE A 112 2.67 -36.22 -11.70
C ILE A 112 3.16 -36.64 -13.09
N TYR A 113 4.23 -36.00 -13.58
CA TYR A 113 4.87 -36.36 -14.85
C TYR A 113 6.31 -36.81 -14.64
N LEU A 114 6.60 -38.07 -14.96
CA LEU A 114 7.93 -38.67 -14.93
C LEU A 114 8.37 -38.99 -16.36
N LEU A 115 9.40 -38.28 -16.82
CA LEU A 115 9.87 -38.32 -18.20
C LEU A 115 10.92 -39.42 -18.43
N PRO A 116 11.31 -39.70 -19.70
CA PRO A 116 12.25 -40.77 -20.03
C PRO A 116 13.54 -40.81 -19.19
N GLY A 117 13.92 -42.00 -18.74
CA GLY A 117 15.18 -42.27 -18.05
C GLY A 117 15.26 -41.72 -16.61
N VAL A 118 14.14 -41.32 -16.01
CA VAL A 118 14.09 -40.97 -14.59
C VAL A 118 14.28 -42.22 -13.72
N ILE A 119 15.09 -42.09 -12.67
CA ILE A 119 15.35 -43.15 -11.70
C ILE A 119 14.99 -42.64 -10.30
N ILE A 120 14.09 -43.34 -9.61
CA ILE A 120 13.65 -43.01 -8.26
C ILE A 120 13.85 -44.23 -7.37
N MET A 121 14.66 -44.09 -6.32
CA MET A 121 14.89 -45.19 -5.37
C MET A 121 13.68 -45.41 -4.45
N PRO A 122 13.54 -46.61 -3.84
CA PRO A 122 12.49 -46.90 -2.88
C PRO A 122 12.40 -45.89 -1.73
N HIS A 123 11.19 -45.77 -1.16
CA HIS A 123 10.86 -44.87 -0.03
C HIS A 123 10.93 -43.37 -0.33
N ALA A 124 11.25 -42.95 -1.56
CA ALA A 124 10.98 -41.57 -1.98
C ALA A 124 9.45 -41.33 -1.99
N LYS A 125 9.02 -40.07 -1.90
CA LYS A 125 7.61 -39.69 -1.88
C LYS A 125 7.37 -38.54 -2.83
N ILE A 126 6.46 -38.70 -3.79
CA ILE A 126 6.13 -37.68 -4.79
C ILE A 126 4.68 -37.25 -4.62
N LYS A 127 4.49 -35.95 -4.35
CA LYS A 127 3.17 -35.33 -4.16
C LYS A 127 2.59 -34.78 -5.47
N ASP A 128 1.42 -34.16 -5.37
CA ASP A 128 0.67 -33.64 -6.51
C ASP A 128 1.46 -32.71 -7.43
N TYR A 129 1.18 -32.75 -8.73
CA TYR A 129 1.56 -31.75 -9.73
C TYR A 129 3.08 -31.65 -9.97
N VAL A 130 3.84 -32.66 -9.56
CA VAL A 130 5.30 -32.72 -9.70
C VAL A 130 5.68 -33.08 -11.13
N ILE A 131 6.73 -32.44 -11.65
CA ILE A 131 7.40 -32.85 -12.88
C ILE A 131 8.81 -33.29 -12.54
N VAL A 132 9.21 -34.46 -13.03
CA VAL A 132 10.60 -34.92 -13.05
C VAL A 132 10.99 -35.16 -14.50
N SER A 133 11.85 -34.27 -15.02
CA SER A 133 12.30 -34.28 -16.39
C SER A 133 13.38 -35.35 -16.63
N MET A 134 13.66 -35.58 -17.91
CA MET A 134 14.47 -36.67 -18.44
C MET A 134 15.79 -36.88 -17.68
N GLY A 135 16.16 -38.14 -17.47
CA GLY A 135 17.47 -38.55 -16.93
C GLY A 135 17.77 -38.13 -15.48
N SER A 136 16.79 -37.60 -14.75
CA SER A 136 16.96 -37.17 -13.36
C SER A 136 16.94 -38.35 -12.39
N LYS A 137 17.71 -38.25 -11.30
CA LYS A 137 17.87 -39.31 -10.30
C LYS A 137 17.47 -38.81 -8.92
N ILE A 138 16.57 -39.52 -8.25
CA ILE A 138 16.05 -39.20 -6.92
C ILE A 138 16.39 -40.35 -5.97
N ALA A 139 17.22 -40.08 -4.96
CA ALA A 139 17.59 -41.10 -3.98
C ALA A 139 16.48 -41.37 -2.95
N HIS A 140 16.69 -42.41 -2.14
CA HIS A 140 15.70 -42.93 -1.20
C HIS A 140 15.35 -41.92 -0.10
N HIS A 141 14.17 -42.07 0.49
CA HIS A 141 13.69 -41.24 1.60
C HIS A 141 13.60 -39.73 1.28
N THR A 142 13.61 -39.37 0.00
CA THR A 142 13.46 -37.99 -0.47
C THR A 142 11.99 -37.66 -0.72
N LEU A 143 11.54 -36.49 -0.28
CA LEU A 143 10.18 -35.99 -0.43
C LEU A 143 10.15 -34.86 -1.45
N LEU A 144 9.38 -35.04 -2.52
CA LEU A 144 9.06 -34.00 -3.49
C LEU A 144 7.66 -33.47 -3.21
N GLU A 145 7.59 -32.27 -2.64
CA GLU A 145 6.32 -31.63 -2.30
C GLU A 145 5.54 -31.15 -3.53
N LYS A 146 4.32 -30.70 -3.26
CA LYS A 146 3.36 -30.27 -4.28
C LYS A 146 3.96 -29.26 -5.27
N GLY A 147 3.87 -29.56 -6.56
CA GLY A 147 4.24 -28.66 -7.64
C GLY A 147 5.73 -28.46 -7.86
N VAL A 148 6.60 -29.27 -7.25
CA VAL A 148 8.03 -29.29 -7.53
C VAL A 148 8.30 -29.57 -9.01
N PHE A 149 9.37 -28.98 -9.54
CA PHE A 149 9.86 -29.32 -10.88
C PHE A 149 11.37 -29.59 -10.81
N ILE A 150 11.71 -30.86 -11.06
CA ILE A 150 13.07 -31.36 -11.25
C ILE A 150 13.37 -31.34 -12.74
N SER A 151 14.27 -30.46 -13.18
CA SER A 151 14.63 -30.35 -14.60
C SER A 151 15.62 -31.44 -15.03
N THR A 152 15.94 -31.49 -16.31
CA THR A 152 16.67 -32.59 -16.95
C THR A 152 18.02 -32.86 -16.29
N GLY A 153 18.32 -34.14 -16.03
CA GLY A 153 19.63 -34.58 -15.54
C GLY A 153 19.97 -34.18 -14.10
N VAL A 154 18.98 -33.77 -13.29
CA VAL A 154 19.22 -33.39 -11.89
C VAL A 154 19.48 -34.63 -11.03
N ASN A 155 20.46 -34.54 -10.11
CA ASN A 155 20.75 -35.60 -9.14
C ASN A 155 20.38 -35.12 -7.73
N VAL A 156 19.49 -35.84 -7.03
CA VAL A 156 19.05 -35.52 -5.67
C VAL A 156 19.50 -36.61 -4.71
N GLY A 157 20.29 -36.24 -3.71
CA GLY A 157 20.74 -37.12 -2.63
C GLY A 157 19.61 -37.63 -1.73
N ALA A 158 19.97 -38.45 -0.74
CA ALA A 158 19.01 -39.13 0.12
C ALA A 158 18.55 -38.27 1.31
N ASN A 159 17.36 -38.56 1.83
CA ASN A 159 16.77 -37.90 3.00
C ASN A 159 16.58 -36.38 2.84
N ILE A 160 16.14 -35.94 1.65
CA ILE A 160 15.98 -34.52 1.32
C ILE A 160 14.50 -34.18 1.16
N THR A 161 14.07 -33.05 1.71
CA THR A 161 12.75 -32.47 1.43
C THR A 161 12.88 -31.32 0.44
N ILE A 162 12.28 -31.49 -0.74
CA ILE A 162 12.15 -30.44 -1.75
C ILE A 162 10.74 -29.85 -1.61
N ASN A 163 10.66 -28.65 -1.03
CA ASN A 163 9.40 -28.02 -0.64
C ASN A 163 8.61 -27.45 -1.84
N GLU A 164 7.34 -27.12 -1.57
CA GLU A 164 6.35 -26.75 -2.59
C GLU A 164 6.87 -25.77 -3.64
N LYS A 165 6.62 -26.10 -4.91
CA LYS A 165 6.92 -25.26 -6.09
C LYS A 165 8.40 -24.90 -6.26
N ALA A 166 9.33 -25.57 -5.56
CA ALA A 166 10.74 -25.43 -5.88
C ALA A 166 11.06 -25.91 -7.30
N PHE A 167 12.02 -25.27 -7.94
CA PHE A 167 12.53 -25.60 -9.26
C PHE A 167 14.01 -25.93 -9.17
N LEU A 168 14.40 -27.11 -9.65
CA LEU A 168 15.80 -27.52 -9.79
C LEU A 168 16.22 -27.47 -11.25
N GLY A 169 17.13 -26.57 -11.59
CA GLY A 169 17.62 -26.34 -12.95
C GLY A 169 18.42 -27.50 -13.52
N ILE A 170 18.52 -27.52 -14.86
CA ILE A 170 19.15 -28.60 -15.63
C ILE A 170 20.53 -28.95 -15.07
N SER A 171 20.79 -30.23 -14.89
CA SER A 171 22.07 -30.77 -14.41
C SER A 171 22.54 -30.23 -13.05
N SER A 172 21.64 -29.71 -12.21
CA SER A 172 21.98 -29.38 -10.83
C SER A 172 22.08 -30.64 -9.96
N THR A 173 22.84 -30.55 -8.87
CA THR A 173 23.04 -31.66 -7.93
C THR A 173 22.77 -31.18 -6.50
N ILE A 174 21.89 -31.89 -5.79
CA ILE A 174 21.63 -31.66 -4.36
C ILE A 174 22.32 -32.75 -3.57
N MET A 175 23.35 -32.38 -2.81
CA MET A 175 24.22 -33.32 -2.11
C MET A 175 23.51 -33.97 -0.91
N THR A 176 23.80 -35.24 -0.66
CA THR A 176 23.42 -35.90 0.60
C THR A 176 23.96 -35.11 1.80
N GLY A 177 23.11 -34.91 2.82
CA GLY A 177 23.39 -34.05 3.97
C GLY A 177 22.69 -32.69 3.91
N VAL A 178 22.16 -32.29 2.75
CA VAL A 178 21.12 -31.25 2.65
C VAL A 178 19.80 -31.85 3.12
N SER A 179 19.15 -31.26 4.12
CA SER A 179 17.81 -31.69 4.55
C SER A 179 16.70 -30.99 3.77
N ASP A 180 16.88 -29.73 3.39
CA ASP A 180 15.78 -28.88 2.93
C ASP A 180 16.14 -27.96 1.76
N ILE A 181 15.31 -28.03 0.72
CA ILE A 181 15.19 -27.00 -0.32
C ILE A 181 13.85 -26.31 -0.14
N GLY A 182 13.87 -25.01 0.16
CA GLY A 182 12.69 -24.25 0.56
C GLY A 182 11.66 -24.01 -0.54
N LYS A 183 10.43 -23.64 -0.12
CA LYS A 183 9.32 -23.40 -1.04
C LYS A 183 9.62 -22.28 -2.02
N ASN A 184 9.13 -22.41 -3.27
CA ASN A 184 9.35 -21.46 -4.36
C ASN A 184 10.83 -21.08 -4.54
N THR A 185 11.77 -21.97 -4.22
CA THR A 185 13.20 -21.75 -4.46
C THR A 185 13.57 -22.15 -5.88
N ILE A 186 14.57 -21.47 -6.46
CA ILE A 186 15.16 -21.81 -7.76
C ILE A 186 16.61 -22.22 -7.52
N VAL A 187 16.96 -23.43 -7.91
CA VAL A 187 18.35 -23.87 -8.06
C VAL A 187 18.73 -23.71 -9.53
N GLY A 188 19.76 -22.92 -9.80
CA GLY A 188 20.24 -22.66 -11.16
C GLY A 188 20.80 -23.92 -11.82
N CYS A 189 20.85 -23.90 -13.15
CA CYS A 189 21.43 -24.99 -13.93
C CYS A 189 22.89 -25.26 -13.52
N GLY A 190 23.29 -26.53 -13.46
CA GLY A 190 24.64 -26.95 -13.11
C GLY A 190 25.08 -26.67 -11.68
N ALA A 191 24.20 -26.16 -10.80
CA ALA A 191 24.58 -25.82 -9.43
C ALA A 191 24.76 -27.06 -8.54
N VAL A 192 25.72 -27.02 -7.60
CA VAL A 192 25.94 -28.08 -6.59
C VAL A 192 25.59 -27.55 -5.21
N VAL A 193 24.45 -27.97 -4.70
CA VAL A 193 23.90 -27.54 -3.41
C VAL A 193 24.41 -28.46 -2.32
N ILE A 194 25.21 -27.90 -1.40
CA ILE A 194 25.82 -28.63 -0.27
C ILE A 194 25.30 -28.16 1.10
N LYS A 195 24.32 -27.24 1.11
CA LYS A 195 23.67 -26.70 2.32
C LYS A 195 22.19 -26.47 2.06
N ASN A 196 21.40 -26.47 3.13
CA ASN A 196 19.97 -26.13 3.07
C ASN A 196 19.75 -24.78 2.39
N VAL A 197 18.70 -24.70 1.58
CA VAL A 197 18.34 -23.49 0.85
C VAL A 197 17.02 -22.95 1.41
N PRO A 198 16.98 -21.74 1.99
CA PRO A 198 15.75 -21.20 2.53
C PRO A 198 14.70 -20.93 1.42
N PRO A 199 13.40 -20.79 1.78
CA PRO A 199 12.34 -20.42 0.84
C PRO A 199 12.65 -19.18 0.01
N HIS A 200 12.12 -19.14 -1.21
CA HIS A 200 12.21 -17.99 -2.12
C HIS A 200 13.64 -17.62 -2.57
N HIS A 201 14.65 -18.44 -2.31
CA HIS A 201 16.01 -18.14 -2.75
C HIS A 201 16.24 -18.58 -4.20
N ILE A 202 17.12 -17.87 -4.90
CA ILE A 202 17.73 -18.28 -6.16
C ILE A 202 19.19 -18.58 -5.84
N VAL A 203 19.61 -19.82 -6.01
CA VAL A 203 20.99 -20.25 -5.76
C VAL A 203 21.63 -20.76 -7.04
N ALA A 204 22.93 -20.52 -7.24
CA ALA A 204 23.68 -21.09 -8.36
C ALA A 204 25.17 -21.22 -8.03
N GLY A 205 25.90 -21.98 -8.85
CA GLY A 205 27.34 -22.15 -8.76
C GLY A 205 27.80 -23.46 -8.09
N LEU A 206 29.13 -23.58 -7.98
CA LEU A 206 29.85 -24.76 -7.48
C LEU A 206 30.88 -24.31 -6.42
N PRO A 207 30.56 -24.35 -5.11
CA PRO A 207 29.28 -24.72 -4.51
C PRO A 207 28.22 -23.64 -4.71
N ALA A 208 26.95 -24.04 -4.65
CA ALA A 208 25.82 -23.15 -4.86
C ALA A 208 25.74 -22.08 -3.77
N LYS A 209 25.64 -20.82 -4.18
CA LYS A 209 25.46 -19.66 -3.31
C LYS A 209 24.20 -18.91 -3.71
N THR A 210 23.59 -18.21 -2.75
CA THR A 210 22.47 -17.32 -3.02
C THR A 210 22.90 -16.21 -3.98
N LEU A 211 22.31 -16.21 -5.18
CA LEU A 211 22.44 -15.11 -6.14
C LEU A 211 21.48 -13.98 -5.79
N ARG A 212 20.24 -14.33 -5.46
CA ARG A 212 19.16 -13.41 -5.17
C ARG A 212 18.11 -14.08 -4.30
N VAL A 213 17.44 -13.30 -3.46
CA VAL A 213 16.19 -13.72 -2.80
C VAL A 213 15.03 -13.13 -3.59
N MET A 214 14.09 -13.97 -4.04
CA MET A 214 12.88 -13.51 -4.67
C MET A 214 12.05 -12.74 -3.66
N GLU A 215 11.74 -11.50 -4.00
CA GLU A 215 10.92 -10.63 -3.17
C GLU A 215 9.54 -11.24 -2.99
N THR A 216 9.13 -11.39 -1.73
CA THR A 216 7.73 -11.63 -1.40
C THR A 216 6.93 -10.36 -1.73
N LYS A 217 5.61 -10.47 -1.94
CA LYS A 217 4.73 -9.30 -2.19
C LYS A 217 4.86 -8.18 -1.13
N GLU A 218 5.44 -8.46 0.04
CA GLU A 218 5.72 -7.46 1.07
C GLU A 218 6.97 -6.60 0.82
N GLN A 219 7.92 -7.08 0.01
CA GLN A 219 9.20 -6.40 -0.28
C GLN A 219 9.16 -5.56 -1.57
N SER A 220 8.21 -5.82 -2.47
CA SER A 220 8.05 -5.19 -3.79
C SER A 220 7.79 -3.66 -3.76
N ALA A 221 7.57 -3.09 -2.57
CA ALA A 221 7.16 -1.69 -2.41
C ALA A 221 8.30 -0.64 -2.55
N ASN A 222 9.50 -0.98 -3.05
CA ASN A 222 10.62 -0.03 -3.23
C ASN A 222 11.01 0.21 -4.71
N LYS A 223 10.06 0.03 -5.63
CA LYS A 223 10.31 0.18 -7.08
C LYS A 223 10.72 1.62 -7.43
N ILE A 224 11.80 1.76 -8.21
CA ILE A 224 12.18 3.00 -8.91
C ILE A 224 11.60 2.89 -10.34
N ILE A 225 10.96 3.95 -10.83
CA ILE A 225 10.51 4.05 -12.23
C ILE A 225 11.24 5.23 -12.88
N GLU A 226 11.98 4.96 -13.95
CA GLU A 226 12.80 5.94 -14.68
C GLU A 226 12.23 6.22 -16.07
N GLU A 227 12.02 7.50 -16.37
CA GLU A 227 11.73 8.02 -17.71
C GLU A 227 12.50 9.33 -17.86
N LYS A 228 13.73 9.28 -18.42
CA LYS A 228 14.64 10.43 -18.49
C LYS A 228 13.92 11.70 -19.01
N PRO A 229 14.01 12.86 -18.32
CA PRO A 229 14.87 13.18 -17.17
C PRO A 229 14.25 12.92 -15.79
N PHE A 230 13.06 12.31 -15.72
CA PHE A 230 12.27 12.15 -14.51
C PHE A 230 12.42 10.76 -13.89
N LYS A 231 12.36 10.72 -12.56
CA LYS A 231 12.43 9.49 -11.78
C LYS A 231 11.50 9.57 -10.59
N ILE A 232 10.75 8.50 -10.31
CA ILE A 232 10.04 8.36 -9.03
C ILE A 232 10.61 7.19 -8.24
N SER A 233 10.85 7.42 -6.96
CA SER A 233 11.30 6.41 -6.02
C SER A 233 10.27 6.24 -4.91
N VAL A 234 9.98 4.99 -4.53
CA VAL A 234 9.16 4.70 -3.35
C VAL A 234 10.03 4.25 -2.20
N CYS A 235 9.97 5.00 -1.11
CA CYS A 235 10.84 4.84 0.04
C CYS A 235 10.05 4.43 1.28
N ASN A 236 10.76 3.90 2.29
CA ASN A 236 10.18 3.40 3.52
C ASN A 236 11.00 3.79 4.76
N PHE A 237 10.43 3.54 5.95
CA PHE A 237 11.01 3.90 7.24
C PHE A 237 11.49 2.68 8.04
N ASN A 238 11.90 1.59 7.38
CA ASN A 238 12.19 0.31 8.04
C ASN A 238 13.45 0.27 8.93
N ASN A 239 14.22 1.35 8.99
CA ASN A 239 15.36 1.48 9.90
C ASN A 239 15.70 2.95 10.20
N LEU A 240 16.46 3.17 11.27
CA LEU A 240 16.86 4.50 11.74
C LEU A 240 17.65 5.30 10.70
N LYS A 241 18.45 4.65 9.83
CA LYS A 241 19.21 5.34 8.78
C LYS A 241 18.26 5.99 7.77
N LYS A 242 17.21 5.28 7.35
CA LYS A 242 16.20 5.83 6.43
C LYS A 242 15.38 6.95 7.06
N VAL A 243 15.02 6.82 8.34
CA VAL A 243 14.35 7.90 9.09
C VAL A 243 15.23 9.16 9.10
N LYS A 244 16.53 9.03 9.42
CA LYS A 244 17.49 10.15 9.37
C LYS A 244 17.60 10.75 7.97
N SER A 245 17.67 9.92 6.92
CA SER A 245 17.71 10.38 5.53
C SER A 245 16.45 11.16 5.14
N TYR A 246 15.26 10.69 5.53
CA TYR A 246 14.01 11.38 5.27
C TYR A 246 13.93 12.74 5.98
N LYS A 247 14.29 12.79 7.27
CA LYS A 247 14.33 14.05 8.03
C LYS A 247 15.29 15.06 7.38
N LYS A 248 16.46 14.59 6.93
CA LYS A 248 17.41 15.43 6.18
C LYS A 248 16.81 15.94 4.87
N LEU A 249 16.19 15.06 4.08
CA LEU A 249 15.51 15.41 2.82
C LEU A 249 14.45 16.50 3.04
N LEU A 250 13.55 16.29 4.00
CA LEU A 250 12.48 17.22 4.34
C LEU A 250 13.02 18.58 4.80
N LYS A 251 14.06 18.58 5.65
CA LYS A 251 14.69 19.81 6.15
C LYS A 251 15.44 20.57 5.06
N THR A 252 16.23 19.87 4.24
CA THR A 252 17.11 20.48 3.22
C THR A 252 16.32 20.99 2.02
N HIS A 253 15.32 20.24 1.57
CA HIS A 253 14.63 20.54 0.32
C HIS A 253 13.21 21.07 0.51
N PHE A 254 12.51 20.75 1.60
CA PHE A 254 11.06 20.98 1.71
C PHE A 254 10.67 21.80 2.96
N GLN A 255 11.58 22.69 3.38
CA GLN A 255 11.34 23.70 4.43
C GLN A 255 10.86 23.12 5.78
N ASN A 256 11.15 21.84 6.04
CA ASN A 256 10.75 21.15 7.27
C ASN A 256 9.23 21.24 7.58
N ASN A 257 8.36 21.09 6.56
CA ASN A 257 6.91 21.15 6.76
C ASN A 257 6.43 20.08 7.76
N ILE A 258 5.78 20.51 8.84
CA ILE A 258 5.45 19.63 9.97
C ILE A 258 4.45 18.53 9.62
N TYR A 259 3.50 18.77 8.71
CA TYR A 259 2.52 17.76 8.29
C TYR A 259 3.18 16.60 7.52
N TYR A 260 4.44 16.79 7.12
CA TYR A 260 5.28 15.81 6.45
C TYR A 260 6.42 15.34 7.37
N SER A 261 6.46 15.75 8.64
CA SER A 261 7.49 15.29 9.58
C SER A 261 7.27 13.83 9.97
N TYR A 262 8.35 13.07 10.16
CA TYR A 262 8.25 11.64 10.48
C TYR A 262 7.42 11.37 11.74
N GLU A 263 7.59 12.18 12.80
CA GLU A 263 6.86 12.06 14.07
C GLU A 263 5.35 12.25 13.87
N TYR A 264 4.97 13.22 13.04
CA TYR A 264 3.56 13.45 12.71
C TYR A 264 2.98 12.29 11.90
N LEU A 265 3.74 11.80 10.92
CA LEU A 265 3.32 10.71 10.06
C LEU A 265 3.17 9.39 10.84
N ILE A 266 4.23 8.95 11.52
CA ILE A 266 4.26 7.62 12.15
C ILE A 266 3.15 7.42 13.19
N TYR A 267 2.69 8.49 13.84
CA TYR A 267 1.60 8.43 14.81
C TYR A 267 0.29 7.89 14.22
N PHE A 268 -0.02 8.18 12.96
CA PHE A 268 -1.27 7.75 12.32
C PHE A 268 -1.16 6.38 11.62
N GLU A 269 0.00 5.72 11.68
CA GLU A 269 0.16 4.37 11.13
C GLU A 269 -0.55 3.35 12.02
N THR A 270 -1.54 2.62 11.48
CA THR A 270 -2.17 1.51 12.19
C THR A 270 -1.43 0.19 11.95
N LYS A 271 -1.79 -0.88 12.69
CA LYS A 271 -1.16 -2.21 12.51
C LYS A 271 -1.26 -2.78 11.08
N SER A 272 -2.27 -2.38 10.32
CA SER A 272 -2.47 -2.81 8.92
C SER A 272 -1.82 -1.90 7.89
N ASP A 273 -1.29 -0.78 8.34
CA ASP A 273 -0.74 0.25 7.48
C ASP A 273 0.78 0.09 7.40
N LYS A 274 1.35 0.51 6.27
CA LYS A 274 2.79 0.64 6.11
C LYS A 274 3.10 2.03 5.59
N LEU A 275 3.76 2.86 6.40
CA LEU A 275 4.17 4.21 6.01
C LEU A 275 5.26 4.14 4.92
N ARG A 276 5.02 4.90 3.85
CA ARG A 276 5.84 5.03 2.66
C ARG A 276 5.85 6.49 2.20
N TYR A 277 6.73 6.82 1.27
CA TYR A 277 6.69 8.10 0.59
C TYR A 277 7.23 7.99 -0.83
N PHE A 278 6.62 8.74 -1.74
CA PHE A 278 7.17 9.00 -3.06
C PHE A 278 8.22 10.10 -2.98
N VAL A 279 9.29 9.96 -3.75
CA VAL A 279 10.24 11.02 -4.09
C VAL A 279 10.28 11.14 -5.60
N PHE A 280 9.86 12.28 -6.13
CA PHE A 280 9.96 12.60 -7.54
C PHE A 280 11.18 13.47 -7.78
N GLU A 281 12.03 13.05 -8.70
CA GLU A 281 13.31 13.67 -9.01
C GLU A 281 13.34 14.10 -10.48
N GLU A 282 13.89 15.28 -10.74
CA GLU A 282 14.25 15.77 -12.07
C GLU A 282 15.76 15.97 -12.09
N ASN A 283 16.46 15.29 -12.99
CA ASN A 283 17.94 15.32 -13.05
C ASN A 283 18.59 15.06 -11.68
N GLU A 284 18.14 14.02 -10.97
CA GLU A 284 18.60 13.61 -9.63
C GLU A 284 18.34 14.61 -8.50
N LYS A 285 17.60 15.69 -8.75
CA LYS A 285 17.18 16.63 -7.70
C LYS A 285 15.75 16.33 -7.27
N PRO A 286 15.49 16.10 -5.97
CA PRO A 286 14.13 15.88 -5.50
C PRO A 286 13.33 17.17 -5.68
N ILE A 287 12.17 17.08 -6.34
CA ILE A 287 11.25 18.20 -6.58
C ILE A 287 9.88 18.01 -5.92
N VAL A 288 9.47 16.75 -5.69
CA VAL A 288 8.23 16.42 -4.96
C VAL A 288 8.48 15.32 -3.93
N ILE A 289 7.86 15.44 -2.77
CA ILE A 289 7.64 14.32 -1.85
C ILE A 289 6.16 14.13 -1.55
N MET A 290 5.71 12.88 -1.44
CA MET A 290 4.33 12.57 -1.05
C MET A 290 4.30 11.35 -0.13
N PRO A 291 4.18 11.55 1.20
CA PRO A 291 3.96 10.47 2.16
C PRO A 291 2.57 9.84 2.04
N PHE A 292 2.49 8.53 2.25
CA PHE A 292 1.25 7.76 2.20
C PHE A 292 1.33 6.50 3.03
N TYR A 293 0.17 5.98 3.44
CA TYR A 293 0.03 4.63 3.97
C TYR A 293 -0.44 3.71 2.85
N ILE A 294 0.26 2.60 2.66
CA ILE A 294 -0.28 1.46 1.93
C ILE A 294 -0.93 0.50 2.92
N ARG A 295 -2.18 0.14 2.68
CA ARG A 295 -3.01 -0.63 3.61
C ARG A 295 -3.42 -1.94 2.98
N SER A 296 -3.25 -3.05 3.70
CA SER A 296 -3.79 -4.34 3.24
C SER A 296 -5.31 -4.33 3.25
N ILE A 297 -5.93 -4.90 2.22
CA ILE A 297 -7.38 -5.10 2.18
C ILE A 297 -7.67 -6.52 2.69
N LYS A 298 -8.51 -6.62 3.74
CA LYS A 298 -8.86 -7.87 4.43
C LYS A 298 -9.33 -8.93 3.43
N ASN A 299 -8.90 -10.18 3.62
CA ASN A 299 -9.26 -11.33 2.77
C ASN A 299 -8.93 -11.14 1.28
N SER A 300 -7.89 -10.37 0.95
CA SER A 300 -7.45 -10.15 -0.41
C SER A 300 -5.92 -10.06 -0.51
N SER A 301 -5.37 -10.17 -1.72
CA SER A 301 -3.96 -9.89 -1.99
C SER A 301 -3.72 -8.47 -2.51
N TYR A 302 -4.67 -7.57 -2.30
CA TYR A 302 -4.68 -6.20 -2.83
C TYR A 302 -4.48 -5.17 -1.72
N PHE A 303 -4.13 -3.96 -2.14
CA PHE A 303 -3.90 -2.83 -1.25
C PHE A 303 -4.71 -1.61 -1.66
N ASP A 304 -4.86 -0.68 -0.74
CA ASP A 304 -5.24 0.68 -1.06
C ASP A 304 -4.32 1.68 -0.38
N VAL A 305 -4.33 2.89 -0.90
CA VAL A 305 -3.44 3.97 -0.46
C VAL A 305 -4.25 5.10 0.14
N ILE A 306 -3.76 5.65 1.25
CA ILE A 306 -4.34 6.83 1.87
C ILE A 306 -3.24 7.77 2.35
N THR A 307 -3.41 9.08 2.18
CA THR A 307 -2.49 10.03 2.82
C THR A 307 -2.79 10.17 4.31
N PRO A 308 -1.81 10.62 5.11
CA PRO A 308 -2.00 10.94 6.51
C PRO A 308 -3.20 11.85 6.80
N TYR A 309 -3.63 11.82 8.06
CA TYR A 309 -4.64 12.75 8.55
C TYR A 309 -4.09 14.19 8.51
N GLY A 310 -4.97 15.19 8.36
CA GLY A 310 -4.58 16.59 8.19
C GLY A 310 -4.28 16.96 6.73
N TYR A 311 -3.26 17.81 6.52
CA TYR A 311 -2.85 18.28 5.19
C TYR A 311 -1.75 17.40 4.60
N GLY A 312 -2.07 16.66 3.55
CA GLY A 312 -1.13 15.82 2.82
C GLY A 312 -1.07 16.18 1.32
N GLY A 313 -0.99 15.15 0.49
CA GLY A 313 -0.77 15.28 -0.95
C GLY A 313 0.71 15.51 -1.29
N PRO A 314 1.02 15.91 -2.53
CA PRO A 314 2.38 16.21 -2.93
C PRO A 314 2.86 17.54 -2.34
N LEU A 315 4.08 17.56 -1.80
CA LEU A 315 4.78 18.76 -1.35
C LEU A 315 5.90 19.10 -2.32
N TYR A 316 5.87 20.32 -2.83
CA TYR A 316 6.80 20.84 -3.82
C TYR A 316 7.88 21.68 -3.13
N ASN A 317 9.10 21.70 -3.68
CA ASN A 317 10.15 22.62 -3.25
C ASN A 317 10.46 23.76 -4.23
N CYS A 318 9.85 23.72 -5.42
CA CYS A 318 9.97 24.72 -6.46
C CYS A 318 8.60 24.94 -7.12
N ASP A 319 8.49 25.99 -7.92
CA ASP A 319 7.37 26.15 -8.82
C ASP A 319 7.40 25.00 -9.83
N ILE A 320 6.31 24.24 -9.85
CA ILE A 320 6.17 23.04 -10.67
C ILE A 320 5.10 23.33 -11.72
N ASP A 321 5.46 23.10 -12.99
CA ASP A 321 4.54 23.27 -14.09
C ASP A 321 3.58 22.07 -14.25
N VAL A 322 2.56 22.28 -15.08
CA VAL A 322 1.52 21.30 -15.41
C VAL A 322 2.12 20.00 -15.96
N ASN A 323 3.16 20.06 -16.78
CA ASN A 323 3.75 18.87 -17.39
C ASN A 323 4.45 18.01 -16.34
N LYS A 324 5.18 18.63 -15.40
CA LYS A 324 5.83 17.94 -14.28
C LYS A 324 4.81 17.31 -13.34
N LEU A 325 3.68 17.97 -13.07
CA LEU A 325 2.60 17.39 -12.26
C LEU A 325 1.94 16.19 -12.94
N THR A 326 1.61 16.32 -14.23
CA THR A 326 1.06 15.20 -15.01
C THR A 326 2.02 14.03 -14.97
N LYS A 327 3.33 14.28 -15.21
CA LYS A 327 4.35 13.24 -15.15
C LYS A 327 4.48 12.58 -13.77
N PHE A 328 4.43 13.36 -12.70
CA PHE A 328 4.43 12.84 -11.33
C PHE A 328 3.27 11.87 -11.13
N TRP A 329 2.05 12.27 -11.47
CA TRP A 329 0.86 11.45 -11.30
C TRP A 329 0.85 10.21 -12.20
N ASP A 330 1.31 10.31 -13.45
CA ASP A 330 1.46 9.16 -14.35
C ASP A 330 2.36 8.07 -13.74
N LEU A 331 3.49 8.48 -13.16
CA LEU A 331 4.44 7.56 -12.53
C LEU A 331 3.90 6.98 -11.22
N VAL A 332 3.16 7.77 -10.43
CA VAL A 332 2.44 7.29 -9.24
C VAL A 332 1.39 6.25 -9.63
N ASP A 333 0.58 6.52 -10.66
CA ASP A 333 -0.50 5.63 -11.12
C ASP A 333 0.06 4.33 -11.70
N LYS A 334 1.16 4.41 -12.45
CA LYS A 334 1.92 3.24 -12.91
C LYS A 334 2.44 2.41 -11.74
N TRP A 335 2.99 3.06 -10.71
CA TRP A 335 3.43 2.35 -9.51
C TRP A 335 2.26 1.65 -8.79
N TYR A 336 1.10 2.29 -8.70
CA TYR A 336 -0.10 1.67 -8.12
C TYR A 336 -0.54 0.42 -8.87
N LEU A 337 -0.60 0.46 -10.20
CA LEU A 337 -0.93 -0.70 -11.04
C LEU A 337 0.05 -1.85 -10.81
N ASP A 338 1.35 -1.56 -10.83
CA ASP A 338 2.41 -2.55 -10.66
C ASP A 338 2.44 -3.19 -9.26
N ASN A 339 1.87 -2.51 -8.25
CA ASN A 339 1.91 -2.93 -6.85
C ASN A 339 0.54 -3.39 -6.31
N SER A 340 -0.40 -3.76 -7.19
CA SER A 340 -1.72 -4.28 -6.80
C SER A 340 -2.51 -3.32 -5.89
N VAL A 341 -2.33 -2.01 -6.09
CA VAL A 341 -3.15 -0.98 -5.43
C VAL A 341 -4.45 -0.82 -6.20
N VAL A 342 -5.57 -0.82 -5.49
CA VAL A 342 -6.93 -0.80 -6.08
C VAL A 342 -7.54 0.59 -6.05
N SER A 343 -7.23 1.39 -5.03
CA SER A 343 -7.73 2.76 -4.88
C SER A 343 -6.80 3.64 -4.06
N GLU A 344 -6.95 4.95 -4.22
CA GLU A 344 -6.21 5.98 -3.48
C GLU A 344 -7.18 7.04 -2.91
N PHE A 345 -6.97 7.41 -1.64
CA PHE A 345 -7.61 8.55 -0.99
C PHE A 345 -6.56 9.60 -0.57
N VAL A 346 -6.68 10.82 -1.09
CA VAL A 346 -5.74 11.91 -0.79
C VAL A 346 -6.44 13.04 -0.04
N ARG A 347 -5.83 13.54 1.03
CA ARG A 347 -6.19 14.81 1.68
C ARG A 347 -5.18 15.86 1.24
N PHE A 348 -5.62 16.83 0.45
CA PHE A 348 -4.73 17.88 -0.06
C PHE A 348 -4.49 18.97 0.96
N SER A 349 -3.48 19.80 0.74
CA SER A 349 -3.22 20.97 1.57
C SER A 349 -3.97 22.20 1.04
N LEU A 350 -3.97 23.27 1.83
CA LEU A 350 -4.54 24.56 1.43
C LEU A 350 -3.61 25.39 0.52
N THR A 351 -2.57 24.77 -0.04
CA THR A 351 -1.61 25.40 -0.97
C THR A 351 -1.89 25.05 -2.43
N LYS A 352 -3.12 24.60 -2.74
CA LYS A 352 -3.54 24.18 -4.09
C LYS A 352 -2.70 23.03 -4.67
N ASN A 353 -2.14 22.16 -3.84
CA ASN A 353 -1.39 20.98 -4.30
C ASN A 353 -2.27 19.84 -4.87
N HIS A 354 -3.55 20.12 -5.11
CA HIS A 354 -4.48 19.25 -5.83
C HIS A 354 -4.56 19.53 -7.33
N ILE A 355 -3.96 20.63 -7.80
CA ILE A 355 -3.94 20.98 -9.22
C ILE A 355 -3.33 19.79 -10.00
N ASN A 356 -3.92 19.46 -11.14
CA ASN A 356 -3.51 18.34 -11.99
C ASN A 356 -3.57 16.95 -11.33
N TYR A 357 -4.35 16.77 -10.26
CA TYR A 357 -4.62 15.44 -9.73
C TYR A 357 -5.25 14.54 -10.79
N SER A 358 -4.69 13.34 -10.98
CA SER A 358 -5.16 12.37 -11.99
C SER A 358 -6.42 11.58 -11.61
N GLY A 359 -6.95 11.79 -10.40
CA GLY A 359 -8.22 11.20 -9.95
C GLY A 359 -9.37 12.20 -9.91
N THR A 360 -10.44 11.84 -9.22
CA THR A 360 -11.60 12.71 -9.00
C THR A 360 -11.35 13.62 -7.80
N LEU A 361 -11.45 14.93 -8.03
CA LEU A 361 -11.29 15.94 -7.00
C LEU A 361 -12.63 16.29 -6.37
N ILE A 362 -12.66 16.34 -5.04
CA ILE A 362 -13.89 16.52 -4.26
C ILE A 362 -13.72 17.71 -3.34
N LYS A 363 -14.62 18.68 -3.50
CA LYS A 363 -14.74 19.82 -2.59
C LYS A 363 -15.24 19.32 -1.25
N SER A 364 -14.48 19.58 -0.20
CA SER A 364 -14.86 19.29 1.17
C SER A 364 -15.20 20.62 1.87
N LEU A 365 -14.88 20.76 3.17
CA LEU A 365 -15.31 21.89 3.98
C LEU A 365 -14.55 23.19 3.66
N LEU A 366 -15.24 24.33 3.75
CA LEU A 366 -14.61 25.64 3.72
C LEU A 366 -13.77 25.86 4.99
N ASN A 367 -12.55 26.36 4.78
CA ASN A 367 -11.61 26.66 5.85
C ASN A 367 -11.39 28.17 5.96
N VAL A 368 -11.50 28.70 7.17
CA VAL A 368 -11.24 30.12 7.43
C VAL A 368 -9.74 30.36 7.36
N LYS A 369 -9.29 31.08 6.33
CA LYS A 369 -7.89 31.50 6.12
C LYS A 369 -7.83 33.03 6.14
N GLY A 370 -7.63 33.57 7.32
CA GLY A 370 -7.58 35.01 7.53
C GLY A 370 -6.25 35.62 7.11
N LYS A 371 -6.30 36.81 6.48
CA LYS A 371 -5.12 37.62 6.19
C LYS A 371 -4.81 38.49 7.41
N VAL A 372 -3.63 38.28 7.99
CA VAL A 372 -3.12 39.11 9.09
C VAL A 372 -2.86 40.51 8.53
N LYS A 373 -3.35 41.54 9.22
CA LYS A 373 -3.23 42.94 8.77
C LYS A 373 -1.85 43.51 9.10
N SER A 374 -1.55 44.69 8.55
CA SER A 374 -0.26 45.39 8.70
C SER A 374 0.01 45.88 10.12
N ASN A 375 -1.05 46.28 10.84
CA ASN A 375 -0.99 46.80 12.20
C ASN A 375 -2.21 46.32 13.01
N GLU A 376 -2.17 46.52 14.33
CA GLU A 376 -3.23 46.06 15.23
C GLU A 376 -4.55 46.82 15.06
N GLU A 377 -4.51 48.09 14.66
CA GLU A 377 -5.70 48.93 14.47
C GLU A 377 -6.53 48.49 13.25
N ASP A 378 -5.88 48.26 12.12
CA ASP A 378 -6.47 47.67 10.92
C ASP A 378 -7.07 46.31 11.24
N HIS A 379 -6.39 45.54 12.08
CA HIS A 379 -6.91 44.23 12.48
C HIS A 379 -8.14 44.35 13.39
N TRP A 380 -8.10 45.25 14.35
CA TRP A 380 -9.19 45.53 15.28
C TRP A 380 -10.47 45.99 14.56
N THR A 381 -10.33 46.87 13.57
CA THR A 381 -11.46 47.33 12.75
C THR A 381 -12.00 46.23 11.83
N SER A 382 -11.16 45.30 11.40
CA SER A 382 -11.55 44.16 10.56
C SER A 382 -12.41 43.12 11.27
N PHE A 383 -12.33 43.01 12.61
CA PHE A 383 -13.13 42.06 13.38
C PHE A 383 -14.64 42.32 13.27
N SER A 384 -15.44 41.28 13.53
CA SER A 384 -16.88 41.47 13.74
C SER A 384 -17.16 42.28 15.01
N LYS A 385 -18.30 42.98 15.05
CA LYS A 385 -18.77 43.70 16.25
C LYS A 385 -18.82 42.78 17.49
N LYS A 386 -19.21 41.51 17.28
CA LYS A 386 -19.33 40.52 18.35
C LYS A 386 -17.97 40.13 18.94
N VAL A 387 -16.93 39.92 18.13
CA VAL A 387 -15.56 39.65 18.63
C VAL A 387 -15.05 40.82 19.47
N ARG A 388 -15.17 42.07 18.96
CA ARG A 388 -14.76 43.26 19.72
C ARG A 388 -15.48 43.39 21.07
N ASN A 389 -16.78 43.11 21.10
CA ASN A 389 -17.56 43.16 22.34
C ASN A 389 -17.17 42.04 23.32
N ASN A 390 -16.92 40.83 22.82
CA ASN A 390 -16.45 39.72 23.64
C ASN A 390 -15.08 40.00 24.24
N TYR A 391 -14.15 40.53 23.44
CA TYR A 391 -12.81 40.91 23.90
C TYR A 391 -12.88 41.98 25.01
N ARG A 392 -13.70 43.03 24.84
CA ARG A 392 -13.89 44.05 25.89
C ARG A 392 -14.50 43.48 27.18
N ARG A 393 -15.37 42.48 27.08
CA ARG A 393 -15.88 41.76 28.26
C ARG A 393 -14.76 40.96 28.92
N ALA A 394 -13.92 40.28 28.15
CA ALA A 394 -12.83 39.47 28.66
C ALA A 394 -11.80 40.28 29.46
N LEU A 395 -11.56 41.54 29.07
CA LEU A 395 -10.71 42.47 29.82
C LEU A 395 -11.15 42.71 31.27
N LYS A 396 -12.42 42.44 31.62
CA LYS A 396 -12.93 42.59 33.00
C LYS A 396 -12.55 41.41 33.91
N SER A 397 -12.10 40.30 33.32
CA SER A 397 -11.85 39.03 34.02
C SER A 397 -10.35 38.80 34.33
N ASN A 398 -9.51 39.84 34.25
CA ASN A 398 -8.08 39.81 34.58
C ASN A 398 -7.29 38.65 33.94
N ILE A 399 -7.59 38.36 32.66
CA ILE A 399 -6.97 37.28 31.90
C ILE A 399 -5.53 37.66 31.56
N LYS A 400 -4.58 36.77 31.85
CA LYS A 400 -3.17 36.90 31.42
C LYS A 400 -2.90 35.99 30.23
N PHE A 401 -2.42 36.58 29.13
CA PHE A 401 -2.06 35.86 27.91
C PHE A 401 -0.55 35.58 27.85
N ASN A 402 -0.19 34.35 27.52
CA ASN A 402 1.17 33.95 27.18
C ASN A 402 1.18 33.11 25.90
N ILE A 403 2.23 33.28 25.09
CA ILE A 403 2.50 32.42 23.93
C ILE A 403 3.93 31.87 24.03
N TYR A 404 4.03 30.57 24.27
CA TYR A 404 5.29 29.85 24.48
C TYR A 404 5.82 29.31 23.16
N ARG A 405 7.13 29.44 22.94
CA ARG A 405 7.80 29.01 21.70
C ARG A 405 9.15 28.34 21.97
N GLY A 406 9.55 27.45 21.07
CA GLY A 406 10.88 26.84 21.15
C GLY A 406 11.07 26.11 22.47
N GLU A 407 12.17 26.42 23.16
CA GLU A 407 12.52 25.85 24.47
C GLU A 407 11.60 26.30 25.62
N GLU A 408 10.79 27.35 25.43
CA GLU A 408 9.81 27.80 26.43
C GLU A 408 8.62 26.82 26.57
N ILE A 409 8.41 25.96 25.57
CA ILE A 409 7.35 24.95 25.59
C ILE A 409 7.82 23.76 26.45
N THR A 410 7.71 23.91 27.76
CA THR A 410 8.05 22.85 28.72
C THR A 410 6.98 21.78 28.82
N ASP A 411 7.31 20.62 29.42
CA ASP A 411 6.34 19.54 29.68
C ASP A 411 5.12 19.98 30.49
N ASN A 412 5.27 20.99 31.36
CA ASN A 412 4.17 21.59 32.12
C ASN A 412 3.23 22.37 31.19
N ILE A 413 3.76 23.18 30.28
CA ILE A 413 2.96 23.91 29.29
C ILE A 413 2.23 22.95 28.36
N ILE A 414 2.88 21.86 27.95
CA ILE A 414 2.22 20.79 27.16
C ILE A 414 1.11 20.14 27.99
N SER A 415 1.32 19.90 29.29
CA SER A 415 0.32 19.33 30.19
C SER A 415 -0.91 20.24 30.34
N ASP A 416 -0.71 21.54 30.53
CA ASP A 416 -1.81 22.51 30.65
C ASP A 416 -2.66 22.55 29.39
N PHE A 417 -2.03 22.64 28.22
CA PHE A 417 -2.72 22.53 26.94
C PHE A 417 -3.47 21.19 26.80
N HIS A 418 -2.81 20.07 27.10
CA HIS A 418 -3.37 18.73 26.95
C HIS A 418 -4.61 18.52 27.81
N ASN A 419 -4.57 18.97 29.07
CA ASN A 419 -5.70 18.90 29.99
C ASN A 419 -6.92 19.65 29.44
N ILE A 420 -6.74 20.90 29.02
CA ILE A 420 -7.81 21.73 28.43
C ILE A 420 -8.35 21.10 27.14
N TYR A 421 -7.47 20.53 26.32
CA TYR A 421 -7.83 19.84 25.09
C TYR A 421 -8.70 18.61 25.36
N ILE A 422 -8.29 17.73 26.29
CA ILE A 422 -9.03 16.52 26.65
C ILE A 422 -10.38 16.86 27.27
N GLU A 423 -10.46 17.86 28.16
CA GLU A 423 -11.74 18.36 28.70
C GLU A 423 -12.67 18.84 27.58
N THR A 424 -12.12 19.52 26.58
CA THR A 424 -12.89 20.00 25.41
C THR A 424 -13.38 18.84 24.55
N MET A 425 -12.58 17.80 24.32
CA MET A 425 -12.99 16.60 23.58
C MET A 425 -14.11 15.83 24.31
N LYS A 426 -13.98 15.66 25.63
CA LYS A 426 -15.00 15.02 26.49
C LYS A 426 -16.33 15.76 26.40
N ARG A 427 -16.31 17.08 26.59
CA ARG A 427 -17.51 17.93 26.53
C ARG A 427 -18.21 17.86 25.16
N ASN A 428 -17.44 17.77 24.08
CA ASN A 428 -17.98 17.71 22.73
C ASN A 428 -18.39 16.30 22.27
N ASN A 429 -18.28 15.28 23.14
CA ASN A 429 -18.49 13.87 22.77
C ASN A 429 -17.73 13.47 21.50
N ALA A 430 -16.47 13.89 21.40
CA ALA A 430 -15.64 13.62 20.23
C ALA A 430 -15.43 12.10 20.03
N LYS A 431 -15.21 11.67 18.78
CA LYS A 431 -14.83 10.29 18.48
C LYS A 431 -13.46 9.96 19.09
N GLU A 432 -13.23 8.70 19.44
CA GLU A 432 -12.00 8.21 20.08
C GLU A 432 -10.71 8.62 19.33
N ILE A 433 -10.75 8.65 17.99
CA ILE A 433 -9.62 9.09 17.14
C ILE A 433 -9.15 10.52 17.41
N TYR A 434 -9.98 11.36 18.05
CA TYR A 434 -9.64 12.71 18.44
C TYR A 434 -9.06 12.80 19.86
N TYR A 435 -8.83 11.70 20.58
CA TYR A 435 -8.18 11.75 21.90
C TYR A 435 -6.68 11.50 21.76
N PHE A 436 -5.94 12.54 21.33
CA PHE A 436 -4.49 12.44 21.24
C PHE A 436 -3.85 12.35 22.63
N PRO A 437 -2.95 11.38 22.89
CA PRO A 437 -2.23 11.27 24.15
C PRO A 437 -1.19 12.38 24.28
N LYS A 438 -0.79 12.71 25.52
CA LYS A 438 0.20 13.76 25.78
C LYS A 438 1.52 13.52 25.02
N GLN A 439 1.95 12.25 24.97
CA GLN A 439 3.18 11.81 24.32
C GLN A 439 3.21 12.13 22.82
N PHE A 440 2.05 12.20 22.16
CA PHE A 440 1.97 12.65 20.76
C PHE A 440 2.46 14.10 20.63
N PHE A 441 1.98 14.98 21.51
CA PHE A 441 2.35 16.39 21.51
C PHE A 441 3.83 16.59 21.88
N GLU A 442 4.31 15.91 22.91
CA GLU A 442 5.73 15.92 23.30
C GLU A 442 6.62 15.50 22.11
N SER A 443 6.26 14.41 21.42
CA SER A 443 7.03 13.89 20.28
C SER A 443 7.16 14.89 19.12
N ILE A 444 6.05 15.49 18.68
CA ILE A 444 6.05 16.41 17.53
C ILE A 444 6.68 17.76 17.88
N ILE A 445 6.45 18.28 19.10
CA ILE A 445 6.95 19.59 19.54
C ILE A 445 8.46 19.52 19.78
N HIS A 446 8.94 18.57 20.59
CA HIS A 446 10.37 18.47 20.90
C HIS A 446 11.22 18.16 19.67
N SER A 447 10.66 17.45 18.69
CA SER A 447 11.36 17.19 17.42
C SER A 447 11.38 18.40 16.48
N ASN A 448 10.50 19.38 16.66
CA ASN A 448 10.35 20.55 15.79
C ASN A 448 10.02 21.83 16.59
N PRO A 449 10.86 22.25 17.55
CA PRO A 449 10.50 23.28 18.55
C PRO A 449 10.18 24.65 17.94
N ASN A 450 10.76 24.97 16.78
CA ASN A 450 10.53 26.24 16.07
C ASN A 450 9.26 26.26 15.22
N SER A 451 8.63 25.10 15.02
CA SER A 451 7.43 24.93 14.19
C SER A 451 6.13 24.95 15.00
N PHE A 452 6.21 25.13 16.32
CA PHE A 452 5.05 25.17 17.21
C PHE A 452 5.06 26.40 18.11
N SER A 453 3.86 26.83 18.48
CA SER A 453 3.62 27.68 19.65
C SER A 453 2.47 27.10 20.46
N ILE A 454 2.48 27.29 21.78
CA ILE A 454 1.31 27.08 22.62
C ILE A 454 0.89 28.42 23.20
N ALA A 455 -0.33 28.86 22.87
CA ALA A 455 -0.94 30.04 23.46
C ALA A 455 -1.83 29.62 24.63
N LEU A 456 -1.68 30.26 25.78
CA LEU A 456 -2.45 30.00 26.99
C LEU A 456 -2.98 31.32 27.59
N ASP A 457 -4.23 31.27 28.00
CA ASP A 457 -4.85 32.26 28.88
C ASP A 457 -4.91 31.75 30.30
N TYR A 458 -4.57 32.59 31.26
CA TYR A 458 -4.62 32.29 32.68
C TYR A 458 -5.57 33.23 33.43
N ILE A 459 -6.35 32.65 34.34
CA ILE A 459 -7.12 33.38 35.36
C ILE A 459 -6.69 32.83 36.71
N ASN A 460 -6.24 33.69 37.63
CA ASN A 460 -5.73 33.29 38.95
C ASN A 460 -4.70 32.14 38.88
N ASN A 461 -3.74 32.25 37.95
CA ASN A 461 -2.70 31.24 37.64
C ASN A 461 -3.20 29.87 37.14
N THR A 462 -4.50 29.72 36.87
CA THR A 462 -5.06 28.52 36.24
C THR A 462 -5.14 28.72 34.74
N ALA A 463 -4.62 27.79 33.94
CA ALA A 463 -4.79 27.82 32.48
C ALA A 463 -6.25 27.52 32.10
N VAL A 464 -6.92 28.45 31.43
CA VAL A 464 -8.37 28.40 31.15
C VAL A 464 -8.73 28.23 29.67
N SER A 465 -7.85 28.67 28.77
CA SER A 465 -8.01 28.52 27.33
C SER A 465 -6.65 28.29 26.69
N ALA A 466 -6.62 27.43 25.68
CA ALA A 466 -5.38 27.00 25.04
C ALA A 466 -5.54 26.84 23.53
N GLU A 467 -4.49 27.15 22.79
CA GLU A 467 -4.37 26.80 21.38
C GLU A 467 -2.94 26.38 21.03
N LEU A 468 -2.80 25.17 20.50
CA LEU A 468 -1.60 24.66 19.86
C LEU A 468 -1.58 25.14 18.41
N ILE A 469 -0.55 25.90 18.07
CA ILE A 469 -0.40 26.58 16.79
C ILE A 469 0.78 25.95 16.04
N ILE A 470 0.52 25.48 14.82
CA ILE A 470 1.59 25.10 13.89
C ILE A 470 2.03 26.37 13.13
N ILE A 471 3.33 26.62 13.11
CA ILE A 471 3.97 27.67 12.33
C ILE A 471 4.65 27.03 11.12
N ASN A 472 4.14 27.36 9.94
CA ASN A 472 4.79 27.03 8.67
C ASN A 472 5.06 28.33 7.91
N ASN A 473 6.34 28.71 7.84
CA ASN A 473 6.79 30.01 7.31
C ASN A 473 6.05 31.20 7.96
N LYS A 474 5.33 31.96 7.13
CA LYS A 474 4.53 33.13 7.53
C LYS A 474 3.05 32.79 7.76
N THR A 475 2.70 31.51 7.84
CA THR A 475 1.32 31.07 8.10
C THR A 475 1.21 30.35 9.43
N LEU A 476 0.24 30.78 10.23
CA LEU A 476 -0.17 30.13 11.46
C LEU A 476 -1.34 29.20 11.16
N TYR A 477 -1.34 28.01 11.75
CA TYR A 477 -2.45 27.07 11.70
C TYR A 477 -2.90 26.79 13.13
N ALA A 478 -4.13 27.16 13.47
CA ALA A 478 -4.77 26.72 14.71
C ALA A 478 -4.98 25.21 14.59
N PHE A 479 -4.09 24.42 15.20
CA PHE A 479 -4.09 22.97 15.01
C PHE A 479 -5.14 22.33 15.93
N LEU A 480 -5.00 22.54 17.23
CA LEU A 480 -5.92 22.04 18.25
C LEU A 480 -6.01 23.05 19.39
N GLY A 481 -7.14 23.10 20.06
CA GLY A 481 -7.35 24.04 21.15
C GLY A 481 -8.61 23.75 21.93
N GLY A 482 -8.81 24.50 22.98
CA GLY A 482 -9.93 24.29 23.88
C GLY A 482 -10.05 25.39 24.91
N THR A 483 -11.15 25.33 25.65
CA THR A 483 -11.46 26.25 26.74
C THR A 483 -12.21 25.48 27.80
N ARG A 484 -11.86 25.69 29.07
CA ARG A 484 -12.55 25.12 30.23
C ARG A 484 -13.97 25.71 30.32
N ALA A 485 -14.96 24.86 30.56
CA ALA A 485 -16.38 25.25 30.51
C ALA A 485 -16.74 26.31 31.57
N GLU A 486 -16.13 26.21 32.74
CA GLU A 486 -16.34 27.09 33.89
C GLU A 486 -15.97 28.56 33.61
N TYR A 487 -15.13 28.84 32.61
CA TYR A 487 -14.69 30.19 32.24
C TYR A 487 -15.32 30.72 30.95
N PHE A 488 -16.37 30.08 30.42
CA PHE A 488 -17.03 30.55 29.19
C PHE A 488 -17.65 31.94 29.30
N SER A 489 -18.12 32.31 30.50
CA SER A 489 -18.64 33.66 30.81
C SER A 489 -17.61 34.74 30.55
N ASP A 490 -16.35 34.45 30.87
CA ASP A 490 -15.20 35.37 30.84
C ASP A 490 -14.62 35.56 29.43
N ARG A 491 -15.06 34.77 28.45
CA ARG A 491 -14.64 34.84 27.04
C ARG A 491 -13.13 34.73 26.80
N PRO A 492 -12.40 33.80 27.45
CA PRO A 492 -10.98 33.62 27.21
C PRO A 492 -10.68 33.20 25.76
N ASN A 493 -11.50 32.37 25.12
CA ASN A 493 -11.24 31.99 23.71
C ASN A 493 -11.24 33.19 22.73
N ASP A 494 -12.15 34.16 22.92
CA ASP A 494 -12.17 35.38 22.11
C ASP A 494 -10.93 36.25 22.41
N PHE A 495 -10.53 36.32 23.69
CA PHE A 495 -9.33 37.03 24.15
C PHE A 495 -8.05 36.42 23.56
N LEU A 496 -7.82 35.12 23.82
CA LEU A 496 -6.71 34.31 23.31
C LEU A 496 -6.46 34.56 21.82
N ARG A 497 -7.50 34.46 20.98
CA ARG A 497 -7.35 34.59 19.52
C ARG A 497 -7.05 36.01 19.07
N VAL A 498 -7.59 37.03 19.73
CA VAL A 498 -7.21 38.42 19.45
C VAL A 498 -5.75 38.66 19.84
N GLU A 499 -5.29 38.14 20.98
CA GLU A 499 -3.89 38.26 21.41
C GLU A 499 -2.93 37.48 20.50
N ILE A 500 -3.29 36.28 20.05
CA ILE A 500 -2.55 35.55 19.01
C ILE A 500 -2.42 36.40 17.74
N LEU A 501 -3.47 37.10 17.35
CA LEU A 501 -3.47 37.94 16.16
C LEU A 501 -2.60 39.20 16.30
N LYS A 502 -2.62 39.85 17.47
CA LYS A 502 -1.65 40.92 17.77
C LYS A 502 -0.22 40.41 17.71
N TRP A 503 0.03 39.25 18.30
CA TRP A 503 1.33 38.59 18.21
C TRP A 503 1.70 38.28 16.75
N ALA A 504 0.76 37.84 15.93
CA ALA A 504 0.96 37.54 14.51
C ALA A 504 1.33 38.79 13.70
N VAL A 505 0.69 39.94 13.97
CA VAL A 505 1.02 41.25 13.40
C VAL A 505 2.46 41.64 13.77
N LYS A 506 2.79 41.62 15.07
CA LYS A 506 4.14 41.94 15.57
C LYS A 506 5.23 41.06 14.96
N ASN A 507 4.90 39.79 14.68
CA ASN A 507 5.82 38.81 14.09
C ASN A 507 5.69 38.69 12.56
N LYS A 508 5.07 39.68 11.89
CA LYS A 508 4.96 39.79 10.43
C LYS A 508 4.48 38.51 9.75
N LYS A 509 3.47 37.87 10.34
CA LYS A 509 2.78 36.72 9.73
C LYS A 509 1.84 37.23 8.64
N ASN A 510 1.62 36.39 7.63
CA ASN A 510 0.76 36.70 6.48
C ASN A 510 -0.66 36.18 6.69
N TYR A 511 -0.78 34.97 7.25
CA TYR A 511 -2.06 34.27 7.34
C TYR A 511 -2.22 33.54 8.66
N TYR A 512 -3.47 33.41 9.10
CA TYR A 512 -3.89 32.57 10.21
C TYR A 512 -5.06 31.70 9.79
N VAL A 513 -4.82 30.39 9.71
CA VAL A 513 -5.77 29.37 9.30
C VAL A 513 -6.45 28.82 10.55
N LEU A 514 -7.73 29.12 10.71
CA LEU A 514 -8.55 28.63 11.82
C LEU A 514 -9.22 27.28 11.52
N GLY A 515 -9.09 26.79 10.28
CA GLY A 515 -9.70 25.56 9.81
C GLY A 515 -11.20 25.70 9.52
N GLY A 516 -11.88 24.58 9.26
CA GLY A 516 -13.32 24.52 8.97
C GLY A 516 -14.21 24.19 10.18
N GLY A 517 -15.51 24.03 9.90
CA GLY A 517 -16.50 23.46 10.82
C GLY A 517 -16.50 21.92 10.83
N GLN A 518 -17.51 21.31 11.43
CA GLN A 518 -17.90 19.91 11.20
C GLN A 518 -18.74 19.77 9.94
N LEU A 519 -19.58 20.78 9.67
CA LEU A 519 -20.36 20.94 8.44
C LEU A 519 -20.15 22.36 7.89
N ASP A 520 -20.36 22.53 6.59
CA ASP A 520 -20.26 23.86 5.99
C ASP A 520 -21.30 24.80 6.60
N GLY A 521 -20.82 25.96 7.06
CA GLY A 521 -21.67 26.99 7.66
C GLY A 521 -22.16 26.72 9.09
N ASP A 522 -21.62 25.71 9.77
CA ASP A 522 -22.00 25.39 11.16
C ASP A 522 -21.58 26.49 12.17
N SER A 523 -21.97 26.30 13.44
CA SER A 523 -21.68 27.26 14.51
C SER A 523 -20.17 27.41 14.78
N LEU A 524 -19.39 26.35 14.62
CA LEU A 524 -17.94 26.34 14.80
C LEU A 524 -17.26 27.16 13.70
N TYR A 525 -17.65 26.95 12.45
CA TYR A 525 -17.23 27.73 11.30
C TYR A 525 -17.58 29.20 11.48
N LYS A 526 -18.84 29.51 11.82
CA LYS A 526 -19.30 30.90 12.05
C LYS A 526 -18.50 31.59 13.15
N SER A 527 -18.19 30.88 14.24
CA SER A 527 -17.36 31.41 15.34
C SER A 527 -15.95 31.78 14.87
N LYS A 528 -15.33 30.96 14.00
CA LYS A 528 -14.01 31.24 13.41
C LYS A 528 -14.09 32.39 12.41
N LYS A 529 -15.12 32.41 11.56
CA LYS A 529 -15.31 33.41 10.51
C LYS A 529 -15.49 34.83 11.08
N MET A 530 -16.02 34.95 12.29
CA MET A 530 -16.18 36.24 12.98
C MET A 530 -14.86 37.01 13.22
N PHE A 531 -13.70 36.34 13.20
CA PHE A 531 -12.38 36.97 13.28
C PHE A 531 -11.91 37.50 11.92
N PHE A 532 -12.44 36.96 10.81
CA PHE A 532 -12.09 37.35 9.45
C PHE A 532 -13.35 37.47 8.57
N PRO A 533 -14.30 38.34 8.93
CA PRO A 533 -15.62 38.37 8.30
C PRO A 533 -15.58 38.81 6.82
N LYS A 534 -14.55 39.56 6.42
CA LYS A 534 -14.39 40.11 5.06
C LYS A 534 -13.38 39.37 4.18
N ASP A 535 -12.56 38.49 4.76
CA ASP A 535 -11.55 37.78 3.99
C ASP A 535 -12.20 36.58 3.28
N GLU A 536 -11.70 36.16 2.12
CA GLU A 536 -12.20 34.96 1.44
C GLU A 536 -11.76 33.68 2.16
N ASP A 537 -12.65 32.68 2.19
CA ASP A 537 -12.31 31.36 2.70
C ASP A 537 -11.54 30.54 1.68
N THR A 538 -10.89 29.49 2.15
CA THR A 538 -10.12 28.59 1.30
C THR A 538 -10.78 27.22 1.26
N GLN A 539 -10.93 26.70 0.04
CA GLN A 539 -11.54 25.41 -0.21
C GLN A 539 -10.57 24.28 0.14
N PHE A 540 -10.98 23.37 1.02
CA PHE A 540 -10.27 22.11 1.25
C PHE A 540 -10.75 21.07 0.24
N TYR A 541 -9.81 20.25 -0.22
CA TYR A 541 -10.07 19.24 -1.24
C TYR A 541 -9.57 17.86 -0.80
N THR A 542 -10.32 16.85 -1.23
CA THR A 542 -9.88 15.45 -1.16
C THR A 542 -9.87 14.84 -2.55
N GLY A 543 -8.97 13.89 -2.77
CA GLY A 543 -8.83 13.14 -4.01
C GLY A 543 -9.31 11.71 -3.82
N ARG A 544 -10.07 11.20 -4.80
CA ARG A 544 -10.51 9.81 -4.87
C ARG A 544 -10.10 9.24 -6.22
N LYS A 545 -9.43 8.09 -6.20
CA LYS A 545 -9.00 7.43 -7.43
C LYS A 545 -9.22 5.93 -7.34
N ILE A 546 -9.82 5.37 -8.38
CA ILE A 546 -9.99 3.92 -8.55
C ILE A 546 -8.97 3.47 -9.62
N ILE A 547 -7.98 2.69 -9.19
CA ILE A 547 -6.88 2.22 -10.05
C ILE A 547 -7.32 0.99 -10.85
N ASN A 548 -8.00 0.05 -10.19
CA ASN A 548 -8.51 -1.17 -10.82
C ASN A 548 -10.01 -1.31 -10.58
N LYS A 549 -10.82 -0.85 -11.53
CA LYS A 549 -12.29 -0.83 -11.42
C LYS A 549 -12.89 -2.22 -11.20
N ASN A 550 -12.38 -3.25 -11.87
CA ASN A 550 -12.91 -4.61 -11.74
C ASN A 550 -12.70 -5.15 -10.32
N VAL A 551 -11.48 -5.01 -9.79
CA VAL A 551 -11.18 -5.44 -8.41
C VAL A 551 -11.94 -4.60 -7.38
N TYR A 552 -12.09 -3.30 -7.62
CA TYR A 552 -12.85 -2.41 -6.75
C TYR A 552 -14.32 -2.86 -6.64
N ARG A 553 -14.97 -3.17 -7.77
CA ARG A 553 -16.35 -3.69 -7.80
C ARG A 553 -16.47 -5.02 -7.07
N ASP A 554 -15.56 -5.96 -7.32
CA ASP A 554 -15.53 -7.25 -6.63
C ASP A 554 -15.39 -7.09 -5.11
N LEU A 555 -14.57 -6.14 -4.65
CA LEU A 555 -14.40 -5.85 -3.22
C LEU A 555 -15.65 -5.20 -2.62
N CYS A 556 -16.33 -4.30 -3.33
CA CYS A 556 -17.59 -3.72 -2.87
C CYS A 556 -18.67 -4.81 -2.72
N LEU A 557 -18.84 -5.67 -3.72
CA LEU A 557 -19.80 -6.77 -3.69
C LEU A 557 -19.56 -7.71 -2.50
N ARG A 558 -18.29 -8.05 -2.21
CA ARG A 558 -17.94 -8.90 -1.05
C ARG A 558 -18.24 -8.28 0.31
N ASN A 559 -18.36 -6.96 0.38
CA ASN A 559 -18.69 -6.23 1.61
C ASN A 559 -20.15 -5.72 1.60
N ASN A 560 -21.01 -6.26 0.73
CA ASN A 560 -22.42 -5.86 0.59
C ASN A 560 -22.61 -4.36 0.32
N VAL A 561 -21.67 -3.75 -0.41
CA VAL A 561 -21.76 -2.36 -0.84
C VAL A 561 -22.16 -2.33 -2.30
N ASP A 562 -23.35 -1.78 -2.59
CA ASP A 562 -23.81 -1.58 -3.96
C ASP A 562 -23.06 -0.40 -4.59
N PHE A 563 -22.18 -0.69 -5.55
CA PHE A 563 -21.35 0.30 -6.23
C PHE A 563 -21.56 0.22 -7.73
N THR A 564 -22.07 1.31 -8.31
CA THR A 564 -22.19 1.53 -9.75
C THR A 564 -21.22 2.63 -10.20
N ASP A 565 -20.80 2.59 -11.46
CA ASP A 565 -19.93 3.64 -12.03
C ASP A 565 -20.60 5.02 -12.05
N GLN A 566 -21.93 5.07 -12.09
CA GLN A 566 -22.72 6.32 -12.02
C GLN A 566 -22.60 6.97 -10.63
N ASN A 567 -22.62 6.18 -9.55
CA ASN A 567 -22.49 6.67 -8.17
C ASN A 567 -21.14 7.36 -7.88
N PHE A 568 -20.10 7.10 -8.67
CA PHE A 568 -18.78 7.71 -8.48
C PHE A 568 -18.64 9.08 -9.18
N ASN A 569 -19.43 9.32 -10.23
CA ASN A 569 -19.38 10.54 -11.04
C ASN A 569 -20.41 11.60 -10.63
N ASP A 570 -21.48 11.21 -9.93
CA ASP A 570 -22.47 12.14 -9.39
C ASP A 570 -22.01 12.76 -8.05
N ASP A 571 -22.60 13.90 -7.67
CA ASP A 571 -22.38 14.61 -6.39
C ASP A 571 -22.62 13.75 -5.13
N ASN A 572 -23.13 12.52 -5.29
CA ASN A 572 -23.15 11.45 -4.29
C ASN A 572 -21.76 10.91 -3.90
N CYS A 573 -20.69 11.43 -4.51
CA CYS A 573 -19.34 11.14 -4.09
C CYS A 573 -19.12 11.46 -2.60
N ASN A 574 -19.93 12.28 -1.91
CA ASN A 574 -19.79 12.61 -0.47
C ASN A 574 -19.80 11.43 0.52
N ASP A 575 -20.05 10.22 0.04
CA ASP A 575 -19.92 9.00 0.82
C ASP A 575 -18.47 8.61 1.19
N PHE A 576 -18.34 7.75 2.21
CA PHE A 576 -17.07 7.22 2.68
C PHE A 576 -16.31 6.50 1.55
N PHE A 577 -15.02 6.81 1.40
CA PHE A 577 -14.15 6.23 0.37
C PHE A 577 -12.86 5.65 0.98
N PRO A 578 -12.36 4.48 0.50
CA PRO A 578 -12.99 3.63 -0.51
C PRO A 578 -14.22 2.90 0.03
N ALA A 579 -15.23 2.71 -0.82
CA ALA A 579 -16.55 2.26 -0.41
C ALA A 579 -16.55 0.87 0.22
N TYR A 580 -15.70 -0.05 -0.25
CA TYR A 580 -15.55 -1.40 0.31
C TYR A 580 -14.93 -1.44 1.72
N ARG A 581 -14.55 -0.29 2.29
CA ARG A 581 -14.08 -0.15 3.69
C ARG A 581 -15.15 0.43 4.62
N LYS A 582 -16.34 0.78 4.12
CA LYS A 582 -17.53 0.95 4.97
C LYS A 582 -17.81 -0.37 5.68
#